data_AF-A0A368GI24-F1
#
_entry.id   AF-A0A368GI24-F1
#
_cell.length_a   1.000
_cell.length_b   1.000
_cell.length_c   1.000
_cell.angle_alpha   90.00
_cell.angle_beta   90.00
_cell.angle_gamma   90.00
#
_symmetry.space_group_name_H-M   'P 1'
#
loop_
_entity.id
_entity.type
_entity.pdbx_description
1 polymer ?
#
loop_
_entity_poly.entity_id
_entity_poly.type
_entity_poly.pdbx_seq_one_letter_code
_entity_poly.pdbx_strand_id
1 'polypeptide(L)' 'MRQPIIIIMTYSFDFLLFTSLKTFFRVNCYDVFDAAAPFGGYKQSGIGRELGEYALEAYTEVKTVTIKVPQKNS' A
#
# COMPACT_ATOMS: atom_id res chain seq x y z
N MET A 1 17.12 -6.35 1.23
CA MET A 1 16.06 -5.37 1.53
C MET A 1 15.41 -5.76 2.85
N ARG A 2 15.77 -5.12 3.97
CA ARG A 2 15.22 -5.45 5.29
C ARG A 2 14.20 -4.37 5.64
N GLN A 3 12.92 -4.66 5.42
CA GLN A 3 11.80 -3.78 5.81
C GLN A 3 11.66 -3.87 7.34
N PRO A 4 11.88 -2.79 8.12
CA PRO A 4 11.71 -2.85 9.56
C PRO A 4 10.21 -2.89 9.89
N ILE A 5 9.73 -4.01 10.43
CA ILE A 5 8.37 -4.13 10.97
C ILE A 5 8.38 -3.56 12.38
N ILE A 6 7.59 -2.51 12.61
CA ILE A 6 7.44 -1.90 13.94
C ILE A 6 6.19 -2.49 14.60
N ILE A 7 6.32 -2.96 15.83
CA ILE A 7 5.21 -3.46 16.63
C ILE A 7 5.10 -2.59 17.87
N ILE A 8 3.94 -1.98 18.06
CA ILE A 8 3.63 -1.14 19.22
C ILE A 8 2.71 -1.94 20.15
N MET A 9 3.16 -2.13 21.39
CA MET A 9 2.35 -2.72 22.45
C MET A 9 1.85 -1.59 23.35
N THR A 10 0.55 -1.30 23.33
CA THR A 10 -0.03 -0.20 24.12
C THR A 10 -1.48 -0.50 24.53
N TYR A 11 -1.87 0.05 25.67
CA TYR A 11 -3.25 0.06 26.17
C TYR A 11 -3.91 1.45 26.05
N SER A 12 -3.16 2.48 25.65
CA SER A 12 -3.66 3.85 25.49
C SER A 12 -3.99 4.15 24.02
N PHE A 13 -5.25 4.50 23.75
CA PHE A 13 -5.72 4.87 22.41
C PHE A 13 -5.17 6.22 21.96
N ASP A 14 -5.01 7.17 22.88
CA ASP A 14 -4.45 8.49 22.56
C ASP A 14 -3.04 8.37 21.99
N PHE A 15 -2.22 7.49 22.58
CA PHE A 15 -0.88 7.21 22.08
C PHE A 15 -0.90 6.72 20.62
N LEU A 16 -1.87 5.88 20.24
CA LEU A 16 -2.00 5.38 18.87
C LEU A 16 -2.26 6.53 17.88
N LEU A 17 -3.15 7.45 18.21
CA LEU A 17 -3.54 8.55 17.33
C LEU A 17 -2.40 9.56 17.13
N PHE A 18 -1.58 9.80 18.15
CA PHE A 18 -0.42 10.70 18.07
C PHE A 18 0.82 10.06 17.45
N THR A 19 0.83 8.73 17.27
CA THR A 19 1.96 8.03 16.68
C THR A 19 2.00 8.25 15.17
N SER A 20 2.61 9.36 14.74
CA SER A 20 2.80 9.71 13.33
C SER A 20 3.98 8.94 12.71
N LEU A 21 3.81 7.63 12.52
CA LEU A 21 4.80 6.80 11.82
C LEU A 21 4.51 6.81 10.31
N LYS A 22 5.55 7.05 9.52
CA LYS A 22 5.51 6.97 8.04
C LYS A 22 5.70 5.55 7.49
N THR A 23 6.03 4.59 8.37
CA THR A 23 6.29 3.20 8.01
C THR A 23 5.14 2.31 8.48
N PHE A 24 5.01 1.12 7.89
CA PHE A 24 4.04 0.13 8.31
C PHE A 24 4.31 -0.30 9.76
N PHE A 25 3.29 -0.27 10.62
CA PHE A 25 3.37 -0.70 12.00
C PHE A 25 2.14 -1.52 12.39
N ARG A 26 2.30 -2.33 13.43
CA ARG A 26 1.28 -3.21 13.99
C ARG A 26 1.00 -2.80 15.42
N VAL A 27 -0.24 -2.97 15.87
CA VAL A 27 -0.68 -2.62 17.23
C VAL A 27 -1.14 -3.88 17.92
N ASN A 28 -0.46 -4.25 19.01
CA ASN A 28 -0.81 -5.41 19.84
C ASN A 28 -0.91 -6.75 19.08
N CYS A 29 -0.34 -6.86 17.87
CA CYS A 29 -0.39 -8.06 17.05
C CYS A 29 0.93 -8.33 16.34
N TYR A 30 1.22 -9.61 16.11
CA TYR A 30 2.38 -10.09 15.40
C TYR A 30 1.92 -10.76 14.10
N ASP A 31 2.56 -10.42 12.98
CA ASP A 31 2.48 -11.18 11.72
C ASP A 31 1.09 -11.33 11.05
N VAL A 32 0.11 -10.49 11.42
CA VAL A 32 -1.19 -10.37 10.73
C VAL A 32 -1.08 -9.59 9.42
N PHE A 33 -1.06 -10.25 8.27
CA PHE A 33 -1.02 -9.57 6.97
C PHE A 33 -2.37 -9.62 6.28
N ASP A 34 -2.80 -8.49 5.72
CA ASP A 34 -3.93 -8.41 4.80
C ASP A 34 -3.38 -8.18 3.39
N ALA A 35 -3.76 -9.05 2.45
CA ALA A 35 -3.34 -8.97 1.06
C ALA A 35 -3.87 -7.71 0.35
N ALA A 36 -4.95 -7.10 0.86
CA ALA A 36 -5.47 -5.85 0.34
C ALA A 36 -4.71 -4.61 0.87
N ALA A 37 -4.00 -4.74 1.99
CA ALA A 37 -3.30 -3.62 2.61
C ALA A 37 -1.93 -3.40 1.94
N PRO A 38 -1.58 -2.16 1.56
CA PRO A 38 -0.31 -1.87 0.91
C PRO A 38 0.86 -2.09 1.87
N PHE A 39 1.81 -2.92 1.45
CA PHE A 39 3.03 -3.22 2.17
C PHE A 39 4.22 -2.49 1.55
N GLY A 40 5.03 -1.86 2.40
CA GLY A 40 6.25 -1.19 1.98
C GLY A 40 6.77 -0.27 3.07
N GLY A 41 7.99 0.20 2.90
CA GLY A 41 8.68 0.97 3.91
C GLY A 41 8.98 2.38 3.44
N TYR A 42 9.68 3.12 4.29
CA TYR A 42 10.09 4.49 4.02
C TYR A 42 11.63 4.62 4.00
N LYS A 43 12.16 5.47 3.10
CA LYS A 43 13.60 5.72 2.90
C LYS A 43 14.37 4.50 2.36
N GLN A 44 15.30 3.96 3.14
CA GLN A 44 16.26 2.93 2.71
C GLN A 44 15.66 1.51 2.68
N SER A 45 14.39 1.35 3.03
CA SER A 45 13.69 0.06 3.01
C SER A 45 13.32 -0.42 1.60
N GLY A 46 13.42 0.45 0.59
CA GLY A 46 13.08 0.13 -0.80
C GLY A 46 12.24 1.20 -1.49
N ILE A 47 11.90 0.94 -2.75
CA ILE A 47 11.06 1.78 -3.60
C ILE A 47 9.80 0.99 -3.96
N GLY A 48 8.66 1.68 -4.02
CA GLY A 48 7.38 1.07 -4.38
C GLY A 48 6.59 0.51 -3.20
N ARG A 49 5.42 -0.02 -3.51
CA ARG A 49 4.50 -0.71 -2.59
C ARG A 49 4.13 -2.05 -3.21
N GLU A 50 4.05 -3.06 -2.37
CA GLU A 50 3.55 -4.39 -2.69
C GLU A 50 2.17 -4.56 -2.05
N LEU A 51 1.41 -5.58 -2.47
CA LEU A 51 0.04 -5.85 -2.02
C LEU A 51 -0.98 -4.72 -2.30
N GLY A 52 -2.26 -5.09 -2.29
CA GLY A 52 -3.35 -4.16 -2.60
C GLY A 52 -3.31 -3.57 -4.01
N GLU A 53 -4.12 -2.53 -4.22
CA GLU A 53 -4.24 -1.85 -5.51
C GLU A 53 -2.94 -1.14 -5.94
N TYR A 54 -2.22 -0.56 -4.97
CA TYR A 54 -0.96 0.14 -5.22
C TYR A 54 0.15 -0.76 -5.79
N ALA A 55 0.09 -2.07 -5.56
CA ALA A 55 1.03 -3.00 -6.19
C ALA A 55 0.79 -3.11 -7.70
N LEU A 56 -0.47 -3.02 -8.15
CA LEU A 56 -0.78 -3.09 -9.58
C LEU A 56 -0.13 -1.95 -10.35
N GLU A 57 0.01 -0.77 -9.76
CA GLU A 57 0.73 0.35 -10.38
C GLU A 57 2.20 0.02 -10.68
N ALA A 58 2.83 -0.87 -9.89
CA ALA A 58 4.21 -1.30 -10.12
C ALA A 58 4.33 -2.39 -11.19
N TYR A 59 3.27 -3.18 -11.41
CA TYR A 59 3.27 -4.33 -12.34
C TYR A 59 2.50 -4.07 -13.64
N THR A 60 1.74 -2.98 -13.72
CA THR A 60 0.91 -2.63 -14.88
C THR A 60 1.24 -1.24 -15.38
N GLU A 61 1.15 -1.04 -16.69
CA GLU A 61 1.40 0.25 -17.33
C GLU A 61 0.09 0.77 -17.96
N VAL A 62 -0.26 2.02 -17.67
CA VAL A 62 -1.47 2.64 -18.22
C VAL A 62 -1.27 2.93 -19.70
N LYS A 63 -2.11 2.32 -20.54
CA LYS A 63 -2.12 2.52 -21.99
C LYS A 63 -3.43 3.13 -22.45
N THR A 64 -3.35 4.18 -23.27
CA THR A 64 -4.52 4.79 -23.91
C THR A 64 -4.73 4.24 -25.32
N VAL A 65 -5.95 3.80 -25.64
CA VAL A 65 -6.33 3.29 -26.97
C VAL A 65 -7.52 4.08 -27.49
N THR A 66 -7.37 4.69 -28.66
CA THR A 66 -8.44 5.45 -29.34
C THR A 66 -8.94 4.65 -30.54
N ILE A 67 -10.22 4.33 -30.57
CA ILE A 67 -10.87 3.62 -31.66
C ILE A 67 -11.96 4.47 -32.30
N LYS A 68 -12.04 4.43 -33.64
CA LYS A 68 -13.12 5.04 -34.39
C LYS A 68 -14.32 4.09 -34.40
N VAL A 69 -15.44 4.51 -33.83
CA VAL A 69 -16.69 3.74 -33.88
C VAL A 69 -17.37 3.89 -35.26
N PRO A 70 -18.02 2.82 -35.78
CA PRO A 70 -18.75 2.88 -37.03
C PRO A 70 -19.98 3.78 -36.90
N GLN A 71 -20.22 4.63 -37.90
CA GLN A 71 -21.42 5.46 -37.95
C GLN A 71 -22.61 4.60 -38.38
N LYS A 72 -23.65 4.54 -37.53
CA LYS A 72 -24.92 3.93 -37.89
C LYS A 72 -25.68 4.94 -38.76
N ASN A 73 -25.82 4.66 -40.06
CA ASN A 73 -26.75 5.42 -40.90
C ASN A 73 -28.17 5.09 -40.42
N SER A 74 -28.89 6.12 -39.97
CA SER A 74 -30.31 6.05 -39.67
C SER A 74 -31.15 6.06 -40.93
#